data_AF-A0AAE3DGA5-F1
#
_entry.id   AF-A0AAE3DGA5-F1
#
_cell.length_a   1.000
_cell.length_b   1.000
_cell.length_c   1.000
_cell.angle_alpha   90.00
_cell.angle_beta   90.00
_cell.angle_gamma   90.00
#
_symmetry.space_group_name_H-M   'P 1'
#
loop_
_entity.id
_entity.type
_entity.pdbx_description
1 polymer ?
#
loop_
_entity_poly.entity_id
_entity_poly.type
_entity_poly.pdbx_seq_one_letter_code
_entity_poly.pdbx_strand_id
1 'polypeptide(L)' 'MSENMQQEFPAYYTALCARVADAIDALEQQNYGAARDVLISGMQEAEEIILTQVDGSPAK' A
#
# COMPACT_ATOMS: atom_id res chain seq x y z
N MET A 1 24.95 -5.66 -20.76
CA MET A 1 23.54 -6.08 -20.68
C MET A 1 23.03 -5.56 -19.35
N SER A 2 22.46 -4.36 -19.35
CA SER A 2 21.83 -3.83 -18.15
C SER A 2 20.41 -4.37 -18.18
N GLU A 3 20.17 -5.46 -17.45
CA GLU A 3 18.82 -5.85 -17.10
C GLU A 3 18.24 -4.68 -16.31
N ASN A 4 17.53 -3.80 -17.01
CA ASN A 4 16.57 -2.90 -16.41
C ASN A 4 15.46 -3.79 -15.85
N MET A 5 15.77 -4.44 -14.72
CA MET A 5 14.80 -5.05 -13.86
C MET A 5 13.91 -3.88 -13.46
N GLN A 6 12.79 -3.71 -14.18
CA GLN A 6 11.63 -3.04 -13.64
C GLN A 6 11.38 -3.78 -12.33
N GLN A 7 11.90 -3.24 -11.23
CA GLN A 7 11.55 -3.70 -9.90
C GLN A 7 10.08 -3.35 -9.78
N GLU A 8 9.21 -4.26 -10.25
CA GLU A 8 7.80 -4.20 -9.96
C GLU A 8 7.72 -4.30 -8.45
N PHE A 9 7.53 -3.15 -7.81
CA PHE A 9 7.35 -3.11 -6.39
C PHE A 9 6.13 -3.97 -6.06
N PRO A 10 6.18 -4.76 -4.98
CA PRO A 10 5.03 -5.56 -4.58
C PRO A 10 3.76 -4.71 -4.53
N ALA A 11 2.61 -5.27 -4.93
CA ALA A 11 1.36 -4.52 -5.04
C ALA A 11 0.98 -3.75 -3.75
N TYR A 12 1.36 -4.29 -2.58
CA TYR A 12 1.13 -3.62 -1.29
C TYR A 12 1.89 -2.29 -1.17
N TYR A 13 3.07 -2.18 -1.77
CA TYR A 13 3.89 -0.96 -1.74
C TYR A 13 3.23 0.15 -2.55
N THR A 14 2.76 -0.17 -3.75
CA THR A 14 2.01 0.79 -4.59
C THR A 14 0.72 1.24 -3.90
N ALA A 15 -0.02 0.31 -3.29
CA ALA A 15 -1.24 0.62 -2.53
C ALA A 15 -0.95 1.56 -1.35
N LEU A 16 0.09 1.27 -0.55
CA LEU A 16 0.50 2.14 0.56
C LEU A 16 0.89 3.54 0.08
N CYS A 17 1.67 3.65 -1.00
CA CYS A 17 2.08 4.94 -1.53
C CYS A 17 0.89 5.80 -1.96
N ALA A 18 -0.11 5.21 -2.62
CA ALA A 18 -1.33 5.92 -2.99
C ALA A 18 -2.09 6.44 -1.76
N ARG A 19 -2.27 5.58 -0.75
CA ARG A 19 -2.98 5.93 0.49
C ARG A 19 -2.26 6.98 1.32
N VAL A 20 -0.93 6.97 1.31
CA VAL A 20 -0.13 8.02 1.95
C VAL A 20 -0.32 9.36 1.24
N ALA A 21 -0.39 9.39 -0.10
CA ALA A 21 -0.67 10.61 -0.85
C ALA A 21 -2.07 11.17 -0.50
N ASP A 22 -3.10 10.32 -0.48
CA ASP A 22 -4.45 10.70 -0.07
C ASP A 22 -4.50 11.23 1.38
N ALA A 23 -3.71 10.64 2.28
CA ALA A 23 -3.62 11.09 3.66
C ALA A 23 -2.92 12.45 3.76
N ILE A 24 -1.89 12.70 2.96
CA ILE A 24 -1.21 14.00 2.90
C ILE A 24 -2.19 15.08 2.41
N ASP A 25 -2.97 14.82 1.36
CA ASP A 25 -3.99 15.74 0.87
C ASP A 25 -5.04 16.07 1.95
N ALA A 26 -5.42 15.08 2.76
CA ALA A 26 -6.32 15.30 3.90
C ALA A 26 -5.65 16.09 5.03
N LEU A 27 -4.35 15.91 5.28
CA LEU A 27 -3.58 16.70 6.25
C LEU A 27 -3.45 18.17 5.81
N GLU A 28 -3.23 18.43 4.52
CA GLU A 28 -3.17 19.78 3.97
C GLU A 28 -4.50 20.54 4.13
N GLN A 29 -5.61 19.81 4.08
CA GLN A 29 -6.95 20.33 4.37
C GLN A 29 -7.27 20.46 5.87
N GLN A 30 -6.29 20.18 6.75
CA GLN A 30 -6.46 20.10 8.21
C GLN A 30 -7.52 19.07 8.65
N ASN A 31 -7.80 18.10 7.79
CA ASN A 31 -8.75 17.03 8.06
C ASN A 31 -8.04 15.80 8.63
N TYR A 32 -7.52 15.95 9.86
CA TYR A 32 -6.74 14.91 10.54
C TYR A 32 -7.53 13.62 10.78
N GLY A 33 -8.86 13.71 10.93
CA GLY A 33 -9.74 12.56 11.06
C GLY A 33 -9.71 11.69 9.80
N ALA A 34 -9.96 12.32 8.64
CA ALA A 34 -9.89 11.65 7.35
C ALA A 34 -8.49 11.11 7.05
N ALA A 35 -7.43 11.88 7.32
CA ALA A 35 -6.05 11.42 7.13
C ALA A 35 -5.75 10.15 7.93
N ARG A 36 -6.18 10.09 9.19
CA ARG A 36 -6.03 8.91 10.05
C ARG A 36 -6.80 7.71 9.48
N ASP A 37 -8.05 7.91 9.07
CA ASP A 37 -8.87 6.82 8.53
C ASP A 37 -8.27 6.27 7.22
N VAL A 38 -7.79 7.14 6.33
CA VAL A 38 -7.08 6.76 5.10
C VAL A 38 -5.83 5.93 5.38
N LEU A 39 -5.01 6.33 6.37
CA LEU A 39 -3.82 5.57 6.75
C LEU A 39 -4.16 4.18 7.31
N ILE A 40 -5.17 4.09 8.18
CA ILE A 40 -5.60 2.81 8.77
C ILE A 40 -6.13 1.88 7.66
N SER A 41 -7.00 2.39 6.78
CA SER A 41 -7.52 1.61 5.67
C SER A 41 -6.42 1.18 4.70
N GLY A 42 -5.45 2.06 4.40
CA GLY A 42 -4.32 1.71 3.53
C GLY A 42 -3.42 0.63 4.11
N MET A 43 -3.20 0.63 5.43
CA MET A 43 -2.45 -0.44 6.10
C MET A 43 -3.19 -1.78 6.05
N GLN A 44 -4.51 -1.79 6.26
CA GLN A 44 -5.33 -2.99 6.17
C GLN A 44 -5.36 -3.57 4.76
N GLU A 45 -5.50 -2.70 3.74
CA GLU A 45 -5.44 -3.10 2.33
C GLU A 45 -4.08 -3.72 1.99
N ALA A 46 -2.99 -3.12 2.48
CA ALA A 46 -1.64 -3.68 2.29
C ALA A 46 -1.48 -5.05 2.96
N GLU A 47 -2.03 -5.23 4.16
CA GLU A 47 -2.04 -6.52 4.86
C GLU A 47 -2.82 -7.58 4.09
N GLU A 48 -4.01 -7.25 3.56
CA GLU A 48 -4.81 -8.15 2.73
C GLU A 48 -4.08 -8.57 1.46
N ILE A 49 -3.41 -7.61 0.80
CA ILE A 49 -2.60 -7.86 -0.39
C ILE A 49 -1.41 -8.79 -0.07
N ILE A 50 -0.77 -8.63 1.09
CA ILE A 50 0.33 -9.51 1.53
C ILE A 50 -0.20 -10.92 1.83
N LEU A 51 -1.29 -11.04 2.60
CA LEU A 51 -1.90 -12.32 2.94
C LEU A 51 -2.35 -13.09 1.70
N THR A 52 -2.98 -12.41 0.74
CA THR A 52 -3.41 -13.03 -0.52
C THR A 52 -2.23 -13.51 -1.38
N GLN A 53 -1.11 -12.80 -1.34
CA GLN A 53 0.12 -13.22 -2.03
C GLN A 53 0.84 -14.38 -1.30
N VAL A 54 0.74 -14.44 0.03
CA VAL A 54 1.37 -15.49 0.86
C VAL A 54 0.56 -16.79 0.85
N ASP A 55 -0.77 -16.72 0.89
CA ASP A 55 -1.68 -17.88 0.80
C ASP A 55 -1.70 -18.53 -0.61
N GLY A 56 -1.09 -17.88 -1.61
CA GLY A 56 -0.81 -18.47 -2.92
C GLY A 56 0.37 -19.45 -2.95
N SER A 57 1.03 -19.71 -1.81
CA SER A 57 2.14 -20.66 -1.73
C SER A 57 1.60 -22.09 -1.63
N PRO A 58 1.84 -22.98 -2.61
CA PRO A 58 1.42 -24.37 -2.49
C PRO A 58 2.16 -24.98 -1.30
N ALA A 59 1.40 -25.61 -0.40
CA ALA A 59 1.94 -26.41 0.68
C ALA A 59 3.07 -27.29 0.14
N LYS A 60 4.29 -27.09 0.67
CA LYS A 60 5.44 -27.94 0.41
C LYS A 60 5.35 -29.24 1.20
#